data_AF-A0A4R6TDM3-F1
#
_entry.id   AF-A0A4R6TDM3-F1
#
_cell.length_a   1.000
_cell.length_b   1.000
_cell.length_c   1.000
_cell.angle_alpha   90.00
_cell.angle_beta   90.00
_cell.angle_gamma   90.00
#
_symmetry.space_group_name_H-M   'P 1'
#
loop_
_entity.id
_entity.type
_entity.pdbx_description
1 polymer ?
#
loop_
_entity_poly.entity_id
_entity_poly.type
_entity_poly.pdbx_seq_one_letter_code
_entity_poly.pdbx_strand_id
1 'polypeptide(L)'
;MKPLISFTLLFSLAVMGQKFHTDFKYNDSLNNGIRIQNSYPKGGQKYTDPYSEKEYVYVIFWTRISNETASNLKLEIHFPHDSFTIPSSLNTIFNLFLPKEKMAIEKDVLFNYGLDINSVLNENINKPSELTTIIPPKNSYLFYTVAISNKGVNGVVRTGFELEKRDLIYKINGYKIICGRIVTKN
;
A
#
# COMPACT_ATOMS: atom_id res chain seq x y z
N MET A 1 9.13 -33.32 -54.52
CA MET A 1 9.39 -32.01 -53.88
C MET A 1 8.58 -31.96 -52.59
N LYS A 2 9.23 -31.92 -51.41
CA LYS A 2 8.55 -31.82 -50.10
C LYS A 2 8.58 -30.35 -49.66
N PRO A 3 7.45 -29.72 -49.28
CA PRO A 3 7.50 -28.37 -48.73
C PRO A 3 7.99 -28.43 -47.28
N LEU A 4 9.05 -27.67 -47.00
CA LEU A 4 9.57 -27.43 -45.66
C LEU A 4 8.73 -26.30 -45.04
N ILE A 5 7.85 -26.64 -44.09
CA ILE A 5 7.07 -25.65 -43.35
C ILE A 5 7.99 -25.07 -42.26
N SER A 6 8.45 -23.83 -42.47
CA SER A 6 9.18 -23.07 -41.46
C SER A 6 8.18 -22.53 -40.43
N PHE A 7 8.29 -22.98 -39.19
CA PHE A 7 7.49 -22.49 -38.08
C PHE A 7 8.25 -21.34 -37.41
N THR A 8 7.93 -20.10 -37.77
CA THR A 8 8.46 -18.92 -37.10
C THR A 8 7.77 -18.76 -35.75
N LEU A 9 8.47 -19.14 -34.68
CA LEU A 9 8.05 -18.90 -33.32
C LEU A 9 8.16 -17.40 -33.02
N LEU A 10 7.04 -16.68 -33.05
CA LEU A 10 6.98 -15.30 -32.54
C LEU A 10 7.16 -15.33 -31.02
N PHE A 11 8.35 -14.99 -30.54
CA PHE A 11 8.55 -14.59 -29.15
C PHE A 11 7.90 -13.22 -28.94
N SER A 12 6.68 -13.21 -28.41
CA SER A 12 6.09 -11.99 -27.86
C SER A 12 6.89 -11.62 -26.62
N LEU A 13 7.73 -10.58 -26.71
CA LEU A 13 8.25 -9.89 -25.53
C LEU A 13 7.05 -9.27 -24.81
N ALA A 14 6.53 -9.96 -23.79
CA ALA A 14 5.61 -9.36 -22.85
C ALA A 14 6.37 -8.23 -22.15
N VAL A 15 6.19 -7.00 -22.61
CA VAL A 15 6.59 -5.80 -21.86
C VAL A 15 5.73 -5.81 -20.61
N MET A 16 6.25 -6.44 -19.55
CA MET A 16 5.60 -6.47 -18.25
C MET A 16 5.71 -5.05 -17.69
N GLY A 17 4.67 -4.24 -17.93
CA GLY A 17 4.56 -2.89 -17.40
C GLY A 17 4.81 -2.88 -15.89
N GLN A 18 5.37 -1.79 -15.39
CA GLN A 18 5.69 -1.64 -13.98
C GLN A 18 4.43 -1.86 -13.12
N LYS A 19 4.41 -2.91 -12.30
CA LYS A 19 3.24 -3.31 -11.49
C LYS A 19 3.01 -2.47 -10.23
N PHE A 20 3.93 -1.57 -9.92
CA PHE A 20 3.95 -0.78 -8.69
C PHE A 20 4.27 0.68 -9.01
N HIS A 21 3.74 1.59 -8.21
CA HIS A 21 3.95 3.01 -8.36
C HIS A 21 5.38 3.42 -7.97
N THR A 22 5.88 2.92 -6.84
CA THR A 22 7.23 3.21 -6.36
C THR A 22 7.92 1.93 -5.86
N ASP A 23 9.25 1.93 -5.94
CA ASP A 23 10.12 0.87 -5.47
C ASP A 23 11.38 1.50 -4.88
N PHE A 24 11.52 1.37 -3.55
CA PHE A 24 12.65 1.87 -2.80
C PHE A 24 13.50 0.71 -2.34
N LYS A 25 14.77 0.71 -2.75
CA LYS A 25 15.80 -0.22 -2.28
C LYS A 25 16.78 0.54 -1.40
N TYR A 26 16.91 0.11 -0.16
CA TYR A 26 17.76 0.75 0.82
C TYR A 26 19.10 0.03 0.90
N ASN A 27 20.18 0.78 0.67
CA ASN A 27 21.57 0.30 0.70
C ASN A 27 22.43 1.09 1.70
N ASP A 28 21.82 2.00 2.47
CA ASP A 28 22.52 2.73 3.52
C ASP A 28 22.85 1.82 4.70
N SER A 29 23.84 2.19 5.51
CA SER A 29 24.34 1.36 6.61
C SER A 29 23.28 0.97 7.65
N LEU A 30 22.17 1.70 7.72
CA LEU A 30 21.11 1.47 8.70
C LEU A 30 20.00 0.56 8.15
N ASN A 31 19.62 0.72 6.89
CA ASN A 31 18.47 0.04 6.28
C ASN A 31 18.85 -0.94 5.16
N ASN A 32 20.14 -1.24 4.99
CA ASN A 32 20.64 -2.12 3.94
C ASN A 32 19.85 -3.45 3.86
N GLY A 33 19.35 -3.76 2.66
CA GLY A 33 18.59 -4.99 2.40
C GLY A 33 17.09 -4.89 2.73
N ILE A 34 16.58 -3.70 3.02
CA ILE A 34 15.13 -3.44 3.04
C ILE A 34 14.70 -2.98 1.65
N ARG A 35 13.56 -3.49 1.17
CA ARG A 35 12.90 -3.00 -0.05
C ARG A 35 11.43 -2.72 0.21
N ILE A 36 10.93 -1.56 -0.23
CA ILE A 36 9.52 -1.15 -0.10
C ILE A 36 8.95 -0.89 -1.48
N GLN A 37 7.87 -1.59 -1.81
CA GLN A 37 7.13 -1.40 -3.07
C GLN A 37 5.69 -0.97 -2.75
N ASN A 38 5.21 0.06 -3.44
CA ASN A 38 3.88 0.61 -3.21
C ASN A 38 3.05 0.53 -4.49
N SER A 39 1.78 0.16 -4.38
CA SER A 39 0.87 0.03 -5.52
C SER A 39 0.41 1.36 -6.11
N TYR A 40 -0.22 1.29 -7.28
CA TYR A 40 -1.12 2.35 -7.74
C TYR A 40 -2.42 2.36 -6.91
N PRO A 41 -3.19 3.46 -6.89
CA PRO A 41 -4.50 3.48 -6.25
C PRO A 41 -5.52 2.60 -6.97
N LYS A 42 -6.40 1.95 -6.21
CA LYS A 42 -7.71 1.47 -6.69
C LYS A 42 -8.82 2.01 -5.81
N GLY A 43 -10.00 2.24 -6.38
CA GLY A 43 -11.14 2.80 -5.66
C GLY A 43 -11.66 4.06 -6.34
N GLY A 44 -12.07 5.05 -5.54
CA GLY A 44 -12.68 6.30 -5.99
C GLY A 44 -14.22 6.29 -5.92
N GLN A 45 -14.81 5.19 -5.47
CA GLN A 45 -16.25 5.08 -5.23
C GLN A 45 -16.62 5.64 -3.86
N LYS A 46 -17.93 5.89 -3.69
CA LYS A 46 -18.51 6.28 -2.41
C LYS A 46 -18.71 5.07 -1.50
N TYR A 47 -18.63 5.33 -0.21
CA TYR A 47 -19.06 4.47 0.89
C TYR A 47 -19.96 5.31 1.80
N THR A 48 -21.09 4.75 2.22
CA THR A 48 -21.99 5.38 3.19
C THR A 48 -21.89 4.62 4.49
N ASP A 49 -21.47 5.29 5.56
CA ASP A 49 -21.44 4.68 6.88
C ASP A 49 -22.86 4.34 7.32
N PRO A 50 -23.18 3.04 7.54
CA PRO A 50 -24.54 2.63 7.88
C PRO A 50 -25.02 3.15 9.25
N TYR A 51 -24.11 3.63 10.11
CA TYR A 51 -24.46 4.12 11.44
C TYR A 51 -24.65 5.64 11.51
N SER A 52 -23.79 6.40 10.82
CA SER A 52 -23.87 7.87 10.83
C SER A 52 -24.49 8.50 9.59
N GLU A 53 -24.78 7.68 8.57
CA GLU A 53 -25.26 8.09 7.24
C GLU A 53 -24.29 9.02 6.48
N LYS A 54 -23.06 9.20 6.99
CA LYS A 54 -22.04 10.03 6.35
C LYS A 54 -21.47 9.32 5.12
N GLU A 55 -21.33 10.07 4.04
CA GLU A 55 -20.66 9.61 2.83
C GLU A 55 -19.15 9.89 2.88
N TYR A 56 -18.38 8.94 2.39
CA TYR A 56 -16.94 9.03 2.19
C TYR A 56 -16.58 8.55 0.78
N VAL A 57 -15.42 8.99 0.29
CA VAL A 57 -14.77 8.43 -0.90
C VAL A 57 -13.56 7.64 -0.43
N TYR A 58 -13.37 6.41 -0.92
CA TYR A 58 -12.26 5.56 -0.51
C TYR A 58 -11.25 5.33 -1.63
N VAL A 59 -10.00 5.11 -1.25
CA VAL A 59 -8.92 4.65 -2.13
C VAL A 59 -8.09 3.61 -1.37
N ILE A 60 -7.73 2.54 -2.06
CA ILE A 60 -7.05 1.36 -1.53
C ILE A 60 -5.70 1.25 -2.22
N PHE A 61 -4.69 0.94 -1.41
CA PHE A 61 -3.33 0.68 -1.82
C PHE A 61 -2.85 -0.63 -1.20
N TRP A 62 -1.85 -1.25 -1.81
CA TRP A 62 -1.05 -2.27 -1.16
C TRP A 62 0.41 -1.84 -1.05
N THR A 63 1.08 -2.33 -0.01
CA THR A 63 2.52 -2.15 0.20
C THR A 63 3.16 -3.50 0.44
N ARG A 64 4.31 -3.74 -0.19
CA ARG A 64 5.18 -4.88 0.06
C ARG A 64 6.47 -4.41 0.70
N ILE A 65 6.76 -4.94 1.89
CA ILE A 65 8.06 -4.75 2.55
C ILE A 65 8.81 -6.06 2.48
N SER A 66 9.99 -6.06 1.87
CA SER A 66 10.84 -7.23 1.71
C SER A 66 12.08 -7.12 2.58
N ASN A 67 12.37 -8.21 3.27
CA ASN A 67 13.57 -8.42 4.08
C ASN A 67 14.58 -9.23 3.27
N GLU A 68 15.55 -8.55 2.67
CA GLU A 68 16.64 -9.20 1.94
C GLU A 68 17.84 -9.49 2.86
N THR A 69 17.73 -9.25 4.16
CA THR A 69 18.81 -9.48 5.15
C THR A 69 18.86 -10.95 5.62
N ALA A 70 19.81 -11.26 6.51
CA ALA A 70 19.95 -12.55 7.17
C ALA A 70 19.22 -12.64 8.52
N SER A 71 18.66 -11.54 9.02
CA SER A 71 18.05 -11.43 10.34
C SER A 71 16.57 -11.08 10.24
N ASN A 72 15.81 -11.26 11.32
CA ASN A 72 14.39 -10.89 11.34
C ASN A 72 14.21 -9.36 11.29
N LEU A 73 13.23 -8.88 10.52
CA LEU A 73 12.79 -7.48 10.58
C LEU A 73 11.48 -7.37 11.36
N LYS A 74 11.46 -6.57 12.42
CA LYS A 74 10.21 -6.18 13.08
C LYS A 74 9.66 -4.94 12.39
N LEU A 75 8.44 -5.05 11.86
CA LEU A 75 7.65 -3.96 11.29
C LEU A 75 6.59 -3.55 12.31
N GLU A 76 6.54 -2.26 12.62
CA GLU A 76 5.51 -1.64 13.47
C GLU A 76 4.94 -0.43 12.74
N ILE A 77 3.62 -0.40 12.54
CA ILE A 77 2.87 0.70 11.95
C ILE A 77 1.69 1.03 12.85
N HIS A 78 1.49 2.31 13.12
CA HIS A 78 0.35 2.86 13.86
C HIS A 78 -0.10 4.12 13.11
N PHE A 79 -1.31 4.10 12.56
CA PHE A 79 -1.88 5.32 12.01
C PHE A 79 -2.54 6.16 13.10
N PRO A 80 -2.38 7.50 13.06
CA PRO A 80 -3.12 8.36 13.96
C PRO A 80 -4.62 8.18 13.72
N HIS A 81 -5.41 8.17 14.80
CA HIS A 81 -6.87 8.14 14.72
C HIS A 81 -7.43 9.46 14.18
N ASP A 82 -6.75 10.56 14.52
CA ASP A 82 -7.14 11.91 14.12
C ASP A 82 -7.18 12.06 12.60
N SER A 83 -8.28 12.64 12.12
CA SER A 83 -8.35 13.03 10.72
C SER A 83 -7.36 14.16 10.42
N PHE A 84 -6.91 14.25 9.17
CA PHE A 84 -5.98 15.29 8.73
C PHE A 84 -6.37 15.87 7.38
N THR A 85 -5.86 17.05 7.08
CA THR A 85 -5.95 17.67 5.76
C THR A 85 -4.57 17.68 5.11
N ILE A 86 -4.53 17.61 3.78
CA ILE A 86 -3.28 17.72 3.03
C ILE A 86 -3.18 19.08 2.33
N PRO A 87 -1.97 19.64 2.12
CA PRO A 87 -1.81 20.95 1.49
C PRO A 87 -2.44 21.07 0.10
N SER A 88 -2.48 19.97 -0.67
CA SER A 88 -3.10 19.92 -1.99
C SER A 88 -4.64 19.88 -1.95
N SER A 89 -5.26 19.72 -0.77
CA SER A 89 -6.71 19.63 -0.62
C SER A 89 -7.15 20.03 0.80
N LEU A 90 -7.00 21.32 1.13
CA LEU A 90 -7.25 21.85 2.49
C LEU A 90 -8.68 21.65 3.01
N ASN A 91 -9.66 21.49 2.11
CA ASN A 91 -11.06 21.29 2.48
C ASN A 91 -11.47 19.80 2.47
N THR A 92 -10.51 18.89 2.32
CA THR A 92 -10.72 17.45 2.26
C THR A 92 -10.08 16.82 3.50
N ILE A 93 -10.91 16.17 4.29
CA ILE A 93 -10.57 15.55 5.56
C ILE A 93 -10.30 14.07 5.27
N PHE A 94 -9.12 13.58 5.62
CA PHE A 94 -8.67 12.21 5.39
C PHE A 94 -8.61 11.42 6.70
N ASN A 95 -8.90 10.13 6.60
CA ASN A 95 -8.59 9.13 7.61
C ASN A 95 -7.88 7.95 6.94
N LEU A 96 -6.99 7.28 7.68
CA LEU A 96 -6.19 6.16 7.19
C LEU A 96 -6.44 4.90 8.03
N PHE A 97 -6.48 3.75 7.36
CA PHE A 97 -6.72 2.46 7.98
C PHE A 97 -5.75 1.40 7.45
N LEU A 98 -5.39 0.48 8.34
CA LEU A 98 -4.70 -0.77 8.05
C LEU A 98 -5.67 -1.93 8.25
N PRO A 99 -6.29 -2.45 7.18
CA PRO A 99 -7.12 -3.64 7.26
C PRO A 99 -6.33 -4.82 7.84
N LYS A 100 -6.97 -5.64 8.69
CA LYS A 100 -6.36 -6.86 9.23
C LYS A 100 -6.19 -7.96 8.18
N GLU A 101 -6.97 -7.90 7.11
CA GLU A 101 -6.85 -8.81 5.98
C GLU A 101 -5.47 -8.68 5.32
N LYS A 102 -4.82 -9.82 5.07
CA LYS A 102 -3.54 -9.85 4.37
C LYS A 102 -3.74 -9.65 2.86
N MET A 103 -2.87 -8.84 2.26
CA MET A 103 -2.79 -8.71 0.82
C MET A 103 -2.00 -9.88 0.22
N ALA A 104 -2.36 -10.29 -0.99
CA ALA A 104 -1.67 -11.30 -1.79
C ALA A 104 -1.51 -10.80 -3.24
N ILE A 105 -0.42 -11.15 -3.91
CA ILE A 105 -0.09 -10.58 -5.23
C ILE A 105 -1.09 -10.99 -6.31
N GLU A 106 -1.75 -12.13 -6.15
CA GLU A 106 -2.78 -12.64 -7.05
C GLU A 106 -4.02 -11.75 -7.02
N LYS A 107 -4.26 -11.03 -5.91
CA LYS A 107 -5.35 -10.07 -5.80
C LYS A 107 -5.05 -8.76 -6.51
N ASP A 108 -3.83 -8.55 -7.00
CA ASP A 108 -3.43 -7.32 -7.70
C ASP A 108 -4.32 -7.01 -8.92
N VAL A 109 -4.87 -8.03 -9.58
CA VAL A 109 -5.74 -7.86 -10.74
C VAL A 109 -7.22 -7.66 -10.39
N LEU A 110 -7.61 -7.94 -9.15
CA LEU A 110 -9.02 -7.91 -8.73
C LEU A 110 -9.51 -6.48 -8.51
N PHE A 111 -10.83 -6.29 -8.63
CA PHE A 111 -11.48 -5.03 -8.22
C PHE A 111 -11.16 -4.74 -6.75
N ASN A 112 -10.82 -3.49 -6.43
CA ASN A 112 -10.39 -3.09 -5.08
C ASN A 112 -9.29 -3.98 -4.45
N TYR A 113 -8.46 -4.59 -5.29
CA TYR A 113 -7.47 -5.59 -4.86
C TYR A 113 -8.07 -6.75 -4.07
N GLY A 114 -9.32 -7.13 -4.37
CA GLY A 114 -10.04 -8.22 -3.72
C GLY A 114 -10.47 -7.92 -2.28
N LEU A 115 -10.32 -6.68 -1.80
CA LEU A 115 -10.71 -6.28 -0.46
C LEU A 115 -12.21 -5.96 -0.40
N ASP A 116 -12.92 -6.55 0.56
CA ASP A 116 -14.29 -6.15 0.88
C ASP A 116 -14.27 -4.84 1.67
N ILE A 117 -14.32 -3.74 0.92
CA ILE A 117 -14.21 -2.40 1.49
C ILE A 117 -15.37 -2.05 2.44
N ASN A 118 -16.57 -2.60 2.21
CA ASN A 118 -17.72 -2.32 3.06
C ASN A 118 -17.53 -2.99 4.42
N SER A 119 -17.12 -4.26 4.45
CA SER A 119 -16.81 -4.96 5.71
C SER A 119 -15.68 -4.24 6.46
N VAL A 120 -14.60 -3.88 5.75
CA VAL A 120 -13.46 -3.19 6.34
C VAL A 120 -13.86 -1.85 6.98
N LEU A 121 -14.61 -1.01 6.28
CA LEU A 121 -14.96 0.31 6.79
C LEU A 121 -16.02 0.24 7.90
N ASN A 122 -17.03 -0.63 7.77
CA ASN A 122 -18.04 -0.84 8.81
C ASN A 122 -17.40 -1.24 10.15
N GLU A 123 -16.33 -2.04 10.11
CA GLU A 123 -15.64 -2.50 11.33
C GLU A 123 -14.65 -1.49 11.91
N ASN A 124 -14.01 -0.68 11.07
CA ASN A 124 -12.79 0.06 11.43
C ASN A 124 -12.91 1.59 11.35
N ILE A 125 -13.94 2.17 10.72
CA ILE A 125 -13.97 3.62 10.40
C ILE A 125 -13.78 4.54 11.61
N ASN A 126 -14.17 4.09 12.81
CA ASN A 126 -14.08 4.84 14.06
C ASN A 126 -12.99 4.31 15.01
N LYS A 127 -12.12 3.39 14.57
CA LYS A 127 -11.12 2.73 15.42
C LYS A 127 -9.69 3.03 14.95
N PRO A 128 -8.72 3.13 15.86
CA PRO A 128 -7.31 3.16 15.48
C PRO A 128 -6.94 1.85 14.76
N SER A 129 -5.95 1.93 13.88
CA SER A 129 -5.44 0.76 13.17
C SER A 129 -3.92 0.67 13.31
N GLU A 130 -3.46 -0.55 13.55
CA GLU A 130 -2.06 -0.86 13.79
C GLU A 130 -1.69 -2.18 13.11
N LEU A 131 -0.41 -2.31 12.80
CA LEU A 131 0.20 -3.51 12.26
C LEU A 131 1.53 -3.74 12.98
N THR A 132 1.64 -4.87 13.66
CA THR A 132 2.92 -5.37 14.17
C THR A 132 3.18 -6.76 13.62
N THR A 133 4.31 -6.95 12.95
CA THR A 133 4.69 -8.24 12.38
C THR A 133 6.20 -8.43 12.34
N ILE A 134 6.63 -9.68 12.21
CA ILE A 134 8.02 -10.06 11.96
C ILE A 134 8.10 -10.58 10.53
N ILE A 135 9.02 -10.02 9.74
CA ILE A 135 9.35 -10.46 8.39
C ILE A 135 10.63 -11.31 8.47
N PRO A 136 10.55 -12.63 8.25
CA PRO A 136 11.71 -13.50 8.27
C PRO A 136 12.77 -13.11 7.24
N PRO A 137 14.03 -13.56 7.41
CA PRO A 137 15.07 -13.42 6.39
C PRO A 137 14.59 -13.91 5.04
N LYS A 138 14.94 -13.16 3.98
CA LYS A 138 14.61 -13.49 2.57
C LYS A 138 13.11 -13.63 2.30
N ASN A 139 12.27 -12.98 3.10
CA ASN A 139 10.82 -13.02 2.97
C ASN A 139 10.23 -11.60 2.79
N SER A 140 8.93 -11.51 2.54
CA SER A 140 8.22 -10.24 2.38
C SER A 140 6.85 -10.27 3.02
N TYR A 141 6.38 -9.12 3.47
CA TYR A 141 5.04 -8.93 3.99
C TYR A 141 4.25 -7.96 3.11
N LEU A 142 3.06 -8.38 2.67
CA LEU A 142 2.14 -7.58 1.87
C LEU A 142 0.91 -7.22 2.71
N PHE A 143 0.53 -5.95 2.69
CA PHE A 143 -0.62 -5.45 3.44
C PHE A 143 -1.32 -4.32 2.67
N TYR A 144 -2.57 -4.09 3.05
CA TYR A 144 -3.37 -3.01 2.51
C TYR A 144 -3.19 -1.72 3.29
N THR A 145 -3.47 -0.60 2.64
CA THR A 145 -3.76 0.68 3.28
C THR A 145 -4.99 1.27 2.62
N VAL A 146 -5.93 1.73 3.43
CA VAL A 146 -7.16 2.39 2.95
C VAL A 146 -7.12 3.82 3.40
N ALA A 147 -7.29 4.75 2.46
CA ALA A 147 -7.55 6.15 2.75
C ALA A 147 -9.01 6.42 2.43
N ILE A 148 -9.73 7.08 3.36
CA ILE A 148 -11.04 7.65 3.07
C ILE A 148 -10.98 9.15 3.19
N SER A 149 -11.86 9.84 2.48
CA SER A 149 -12.06 11.27 2.60
C SER A 149 -13.53 11.66 2.58
N ASN A 150 -13.87 12.78 3.22
CA ASN A 150 -15.24 13.32 3.23
C ASN A 150 -15.76 13.74 1.83
N LYS A 151 -14.88 13.84 0.84
CA LYS A 151 -15.20 14.10 -0.57
C LYS A 151 -14.06 13.66 -1.48
N GLY A 152 -14.30 13.59 -2.78
CA GLY A 152 -13.26 13.31 -3.77
C GLY A 152 -12.20 14.40 -3.83
N VAL A 153 -10.98 14.02 -4.23
CA VAL A 153 -9.90 14.97 -4.53
C VAL A 153 -9.83 15.29 -6.01
N ASN A 154 -9.30 16.47 -6.34
CA ASN A 154 -8.93 16.79 -7.72
C ASN A 154 -7.64 16.06 -8.08
N GLY A 155 -7.73 15.08 -8.99
CA GLY A 155 -6.58 14.33 -9.49
C GLY A 155 -6.36 12.98 -8.79
N VAL A 156 -5.18 12.41 -9.00
CA VAL A 156 -4.86 11.05 -8.51
C VAL A 156 -4.23 11.13 -7.13
N VAL A 157 -4.80 10.42 -6.16
CA VAL A 157 -4.15 10.20 -4.87
C VAL A 157 -2.94 9.30 -5.07
N ARG A 158 -1.75 9.81 -4.76
CA ARG A 158 -0.49 9.06 -4.76
C ARG A 158 -0.03 8.87 -3.33
N THR A 159 0.11 7.62 -2.93
CA THR A 159 0.61 7.27 -1.61
C THR A 159 1.71 6.23 -1.67
N GLY A 160 2.37 6.05 -0.54
CA GLY A 160 3.34 4.99 -0.35
C GLY A 160 4.08 5.15 0.96
N PHE A 161 4.64 4.04 1.43
CA PHE A 161 5.59 4.03 2.52
C PHE A 161 7.01 4.25 2.01
N GLU A 162 7.78 4.96 2.82
CA GLU A 162 9.21 5.23 2.65
C GLU A 162 9.89 5.20 4.03
N LEU A 163 11.16 4.81 4.07
CA LEU A 163 12.01 5.00 5.23
C LEU A 163 12.78 6.33 5.13
N GLU A 164 12.76 7.08 6.21
CA GLU A 164 13.70 8.17 6.45
C GLU A 164 14.40 7.90 7.79
N LYS A 165 15.70 7.59 7.75
CA LYS A 165 16.45 7.05 8.90
C LYS A 165 15.79 5.74 9.40
N ARG A 166 15.29 5.70 10.64
CA ARG A 166 14.58 4.53 11.22
C ARG A 166 13.06 4.67 11.15
N ASP A 167 12.58 5.83 10.73
CA ASP A 167 11.16 6.15 10.76
C ASP A 167 10.51 5.67 9.47
N LEU A 168 9.40 4.97 9.63
CA LEU A 168 8.53 4.59 8.53
C LEU A 168 7.52 5.72 8.31
N ILE A 169 7.58 6.32 7.14
CA ILE A 169 6.77 7.47 6.75
C ILE A 169 5.77 7.02 5.70
N TYR A 170 4.49 7.31 5.95
CA TYR A 170 3.47 7.21 4.93
C TYR A 170 3.29 8.58 4.27
N LYS A 171 3.43 8.62 2.95
CA LYS A 171 3.21 9.82 2.15
C LYS A 171 1.85 9.78 1.47
N ILE A 172 1.14 10.89 1.46
CA ILE A 172 -0.08 11.10 0.69
C ILE A 172 -0.01 12.46 -0.02
N ASN A 173 0.11 12.44 -1.35
CA ASN A 173 0.32 13.62 -2.19
C ASN A 173 1.40 14.57 -1.62
N GLY A 174 2.50 14.01 -1.14
CA GLY A 174 3.63 14.75 -0.57
C GLY A 174 3.50 15.11 0.92
N TYR A 175 2.31 15.01 1.52
CA TYR A 175 2.15 15.15 2.97
C TYR A 175 2.74 13.93 3.67
N LYS A 176 3.59 14.14 4.68
CA LYS A 176 4.33 13.09 5.38
C LYS A 176 3.70 12.80 6.73
N ILE A 177 3.47 11.52 7.03
CA ILE A 177 3.00 11.03 8.32
C ILE A 177 4.03 10.04 8.85
N ILE A 178 4.69 10.37 9.96
CA ILE A 178 5.52 9.41 10.68
C ILE A 178 4.57 8.43 11.35
N CYS A 179 4.59 7.18 10.90
CA CYS A 179 3.56 6.19 11.22
C CYS A 179 4.13 4.89 11.76
N GLY A 180 5.44 4.76 11.90
CA GLY A 180 6.02 3.49 12.32
C GLY A 180 7.53 3.47 12.28
N ARG A 181 8.06 2.25 12.36
CA ARG A 181 9.49 1.98 12.26
C ARG A 181 9.74 0.55 11.80
N ILE A 182 10.93 0.33 11.26
CA ILE A 182 11.46 -1.00 10.97
C ILE A 182 12.71 -1.20 11.79
N VAL A 183 12.77 -2.30 12.53
CA VAL A 183 13.91 -2.63 13.41
C VAL A 183 14.42 -4.01 13.08
N THR A 184 15.71 -4.10 12.74
CA THR A 184 16.41 -5.39 12.62
C THR A 184 16.57 -6.00 14.00
N LYS A 185 16.08 -7.22 14.17
CA LYS A 185 16.34 -8.04 15.36
C LYS A 185 17.49 -8.98 15.06
N ASN A 186 18.61 -8.75 15.74
CA ASN A 186 19.73 -9.69 15.80
C ASN A 186 19.33 -10.95 16.56
#